data_AF-A0A6J4VCY4-F1
#
_entry.id   AF-A0A6J4VCY4-F1
#
_cell.length_a   1.000
_cell.length_b   1.000
_cell.length_c   1.000
_cell.angle_alpha   90.00
_cell.angle_beta   90.00
_cell.angle_gamma   90.00
#
_symmetry.space_group_name_H-M   'P 1'
#
loop_
_entity.id
_entity.type
_entity.pdbx_description
1 polymer ?
#
loop_
_entity_poly.entity_id
_entity_poly.type
_entity_poly.pdbx_seq_one_letter_code
_entity_poly.pdbx_strand_id
1 'polypeptide(L)'
;MVRSGTLLIKYWFSASDEEQERRFLKRIEDPTRRWKLSPMDLEARARWVDFSRAKDEMFRYTDSEHAPWYVVEADDKKRARLNCIAHLLSLIPYKDLTPPPLELPPRQEKKGYVRPPKELQRLVPEFLTSAKASGSNA
;
A
#
# COMPACT_ATOMS: atom_id res chain seq x y z
N MET A 1 -29.96 6.96 -0.74
CA MET A 1 -28.47 6.97 -0.74
C MET A 1 -27.89 5.72 -1.41
N VAL A 2 -28.26 4.49 -1.03
CA VAL A 2 -27.85 3.25 -1.75
C VAL A 2 -28.42 3.16 -3.18
N ARG A 3 -29.51 3.90 -3.46
CA ARG A 3 -30.14 4.01 -4.80
C ARG A 3 -29.39 4.87 -5.81
N SER A 4 -28.27 5.51 -5.43
CA SER A 4 -27.51 6.43 -6.29
C SER A 4 -26.29 5.79 -6.97
N GLY A 5 -26.17 4.45 -6.93
CA GLY A 5 -25.04 3.74 -7.54
C GLY A 5 -23.73 3.80 -6.74
N THR A 6 -23.75 4.30 -5.51
CA THR A 6 -22.59 4.31 -4.61
C THR A 6 -22.52 3.00 -3.82
N LEU A 7 -21.42 2.26 -3.97
CA LEU A 7 -21.12 1.07 -3.16
C LEU A 7 -20.48 1.51 -1.83
N LEU A 8 -21.17 1.28 -0.71
CA LEU A 8 -20.66 1.57 0.62
C LEU A 8 -20.08 0.30 1.24
N ILE A 9 -18.76 0.32 1.49
CA ILE A 9 -18.05 -0.78 2.15
C ILE A 9 -17.43 -0.22 3.43
N LYS A 10 -17.75 -0.82 4.57
CA LYS A 10 -17.28 -0.36 5.89
C LYS A 10 -16.32 -1.38 6.49
N TYR A 11 -15.18 -0.93 6.97
CA TYR A 11 -14.17 -1.77 7.60
C TYR A 11 -13.89 -1.33 9.03
N TRP A 12 -13.82 -2.28 9.95
CA TRP A 12 -13.37 -2.08 11.31
C TRP A 12 -12.06 -2.85 11.54
N PHE A 13 -10.98 -2.15 11.85
CA PHE A 13 -9.70 -2.78 12.16
C PHE A 13 -9.65 -3.13 13.64
N SER A 14 -9.77 -4.42 13.95
CA SER A 14 -9.67 -4.94 15.32
C SER A 14 -8.22 -5.25 15.65
N ALA A 15 -7.68 -4.64 16.68
CA ALA A 15 -6.37 -5.00 17.22
C ALA A 15 -6.56 -5.51 18.65
N SER A 16 -5.81 -6.54 19.02
CA SER A 16 -5.77 -7.02 20.40
C SER A 16 -5.24 -5.93 21.35
N ASP A 17 -5.68 -5.99 22.61
CA ASP A 17 -5.26 -5.04 23.66
C ASP A 17 -3.74 -5.10 23.86
N GLU A 18 -3.18 -6.31 23.85
CA GLU A 18 -1.75 -6.55 23.98
C GLU A 18 -0.95 -5.91 22.83
N GLU A 19 -1.43 -6.05 21.59
CA GLU A 19 -0.79 -5.42 20.43
C GLU A 19 -0.96 -3.89 20.45
N GLN A 20 -2.10 -3.40 20.94
CA GLN A 20 -2.34 -1.97 21.08
C GLN A 20 -1.37 -1.36 22.10
N GLU A 21 -1.24 -1.97 23.29
CA GLU A 21 -0.29 -1.56 24.32
C GLU A 21 1.15 -1.58 23.80
N ARG A 22 1.57 -2.68 23.16
CA ARG A 22 2.90 -2.79 22.58
C ARG A 22 3.19 -1.68 21.57
N ARG A 23 2.20 -1.30 20.76
CA ARG A 23 2.31 -0.19 19.79
C ARG A 23 2.40 1.16 20.49
N PHE A 24 1.66 1.37 21.56
CA PHE A 24 1.73 2.60 22.36
C PHE A 24 3.10 2.77 23.00
N LEU A 25 3.61 1.75 23.70
CA LEU A 25 4.93 1.78 24.32
C LEU A 25 6.02 2.07 23.29
N LYS A 26 6.02 1.35 22.16
CA LYS A 26 6.98 1.58 21.07
C LYS A 26 6.93 3.00 20.49
N ARG A 27 5.77 3.67 20.50
CA ARG A 27 5.64 5.06 20.04
C ARG A 27 6.09 6.09 21.08
N ILE A 28 6.01 5.75 22.36
CA ILE A 28 6.51 6.59 23.46
C ILE A 28 8.04 6.55 23.48
N GLU A 29 8.62 5.37 23.26
CA GLU A 29 10.07 5.13 23.23
C GLU A 29 10.77 5.70 21.99
N ASP A 30 10.09 5.75 20.83
CA ASP A 30 10.65 6.25 19.56
C ASP A 30 10.28 7.74 19.32
N PRO A 31 11.23 8.68 19.46
CA PRO A 31 10.97 10.12 19.28
C PRO A 31 10.45 10.46 17.87
N THR A 32 10.80 9.69 16.85
CA THR A 32 10.39 9.95 15.46
C THR A 32 8.92 9.65 15.20
N ARG A 33 8.28 8.86 16.07
CA ARG A 33 6.88 8.43 15.95
C ARG A 33 5.96 9.11 16.95
N ARG A 34 6.52 9.87 17.89
CA ARG A 34 5.80 10.52 18.99
C ARG A 34 4.72 11.50 18.53
N TRP A 35 4.93 12.17 17.39
CA TRP A 35 3.94 13.07 16.80
C TRP A 35 2.61 12.39 16.43
N LYS A 36 2.59 11.05 16.31
CA LYS A 36 1.39 10.24 16.03
C LYS A 36 0.60 9.88 17.28
N LEU A 37 0.98 10.39 18.45
CA LEU A 37 0.25 10.22 19.70
C LEU A 37 -0.39 11.56 20.10
N SER A 38 -1.71 11.54 20.19
CA SER A 38 -2.51 12.62 20.74
C SER A 38 -2.84 12.35 22.22
N PRO A 39 -3.07 13.39 23.05
CA PRO A 39 -3.67 13.21 24.38
C PRO A 39 -4.97 12.39 24.34
N MET A 40 -5.76 12.53 23.27
CA MET A 40 -6.97 11.73 23.06
C MET A 40 -6.67 10.23 22.93
N ASP A 41 -5.53 9.84 22.34
CA ASP A 41 -5.20 8.41 22.20
C ASP A 41 -4.90 7.77 23.56
N LEU A 42 -4.37 8.54 24.51
CA LEU A 42 -4.13 8.08 25.89
C LEU A 42 -5.45 7.90 26.65
N GLU A 43 -6.36 8.87 26.52
CA GLU A 43 -7.71 8.78 27.08
C GLU A 43 -8.50 7.62 26.45
N ALA A 44 -8.38 7.42 25.14
CA ALA A 44 -9.02 6.32 24.44
C ALA A 44 -8.53 4.96 24.93
N ARG A 45 -7.23 4.85 25.25
CA ARG A 45 -6.67 3.66 25.90
C ARG A 45 -7.25 3.46 27.30
N ALA A 46 -7.29 4.50 28.13
CA ALA A 46 -7.83 4.40 29.48
C ALA A 46 -9.32 3.97 29.49
N ARG A 47 -10.06 4.35 28.44
CA ARG A 47 -11.49 4.06 28.27
C ARG A 47 -11.75 2.89 27.32
N TRP A 48 -10.81 1.96 27.17
CA TRP A 48 -10.92 0.82 26.26
C TRP A 48 -12.26 0.07 26.33
N VAL A 49 -12.77 -0.17 27.54
CA VAL A 49 -14.05 -0.87 27.76
C VAL A 49 -15.24 -0.06 27.24
N ASP A 50 -15.24 1.26 27.46
CA ASP A 50 -16.30 2.15 26.96
C ASP A 50 -16.31 2.17 25.43
N PHE A 51 -15.12 2.27 24.81
CA PHE A 51 -14.99 2.23 23.36
C PHE A 51 -15.39 0.88 22.78
N SER A 52 -15.09 -0.22 23.47
CA SER A 52 -15.51 -1.56 23.08
C SER A 52 -17.04 -1.70 23.12
N ARG A 53 -17.68 -1.18 24.17
CA ARG A 53 -19.15 -1.16 24.27
C ARG A 53 -19.78 -0.30 23.18
N ALA A 54 -19.24 0.90 22.95
CA ALA A 54 -19.73 1.80 21.90
C ALA A 54 -19.58 1.17 20.51
N LYS A 55 -18.50 0.41 20.27
CA LYS A 55 -18.33 -0.40 19.05
C LYS A 55 -19.46 -1.43 18.96
N ASP A 56 -19.69 -2.23 19.99
CA ASP A 56 -20.73 -3.28 19.95
C ASP A 56 -22.13 -2.70 19.67
N GLU A 57 -22.46 -1.55 20.27
CA GLU A 57 -23.70 -0.82 19.98
C GLU A 57 -23.74 -0.33 18.53
N MET A 58 -22.66 0.27 18.02
CA MET A 58 -22.57 0.71 16.62
C MET A 58 -22.82 -0.46 15.66
N PHE A 59 -22.19 -1.61 15.88
CA PHE A 59 -22.43 -2.81 15.07
C PHE A 59 -23.89 -3.25 15.15
N ARG A 60 -24.47 -3.32 16.35
CA ARG A 60 -25.87 -3.73 16.54
C ARG A 60 -26.87 -2.89 15.75
N TYR A 61 -26.65 -1.58 15.67
CA TYR A 61 -27.60 -0.67 15.01
C TYR A 61 -27.31 -0.38 13.54
N THR A 62 -26.05 -0.50 13.11
CA THR A 62 -25.62 -0.04 11.77
C THR A 62 -25.12 -1.16 10.87
N ASP A 63 -24.97 -2.38 11.39
CA ASP A 63 -24.72 -3.56 10.58
C ASP A 63 -26.03 -4.03 9.92
N SER A 64 -26.06 -3.98 8.59
CA SER A 64 -27.25 -4.26 7.81
C SER A 64 -26.85 -4.95 6.51
N GLU A 65 -27.72 -5.79 5.95
CA GLU A 65 -27.40 -6.57 4.75
C GLU A 65 -26.99 -5.71 3.55
N HIS A 66 -27.55 -4.49 3.44
CA HIS A 66 -27.26 -3.57 2.34
C HIS A 66 -26.01 -2.71 2.56
N ALA A 67 -25.48 -2.67 3.78
CA ALA A 67 -24.26 -1.97 4.15
C ALA A 67 -23.59 -2.73 5.32
N PRO A 68 -22.96 -3.88 5.05
CA PRO A 68 -22.34 -4.69 6.09
C PRO A 68 -21.07 -4.04 6.64
N TRP A 69 -20.75 -4.36 7.89
CA TRP A 69 -19.44 -4.09 8.49
C TRP A 69 -18.53 -5.31 8.38
N TYR A 70 -17.30 -5.08 7.91
CA TYR A 70 -16.27 -6.11 7.84
C TYR A 70 -15.20 -5.88 8.91
N VAL A 71 -14.97 -6.88 9.76
CA VAL A 71 -13.91 -6.83 10.77
C VAL A 71 -12.61 -7.36 10.17
N VAL A 72 -11.53 -6.60 10.29
CA VAL A 72 -10.19 -6.95 9.82
C VAL A 72 -9.26 -7.07 11.02
N GLU A 73 -8.70 -8.26 11.21
CA GLU A 73 -7.66 -8.52 12.21
C GLU A 73 -6.40 -7.72 11.89
N ALA A 74 -6.07 -6.78 12.77
CA ALA A 74 -5.09 -5.72 12.56
C ALA A 74 -3.78 -5.91 13.34
N ASP A 75 -3.58 -7.09 13.95
CA ASP A 75 -2.40 -7.41 14.75
C ASP A 75 -1.13 -7.40 13.91
N ASP A 76 -1.16 -8.04 12.73
CA ASP A 76 -0.13 -7.90 11.70
C ASP A 76 -0.58 -6.89 10.63
N LYS A 77 0.08 -5.73 10.60
CA LYS A 77 -0.21 -4.65 9.64
C LYS A 77 -0.10 -5.08 8.18
N LYS A 78 0.82 -5.99 7.84
CA LYS A 78 0.98 -6.44 6.45
C LYS A 78 -0.19 -7.32 6.04
N ARG A 79 -0.53 -8.31 6.89
CA ARG A 79 -1.67 -9.20 6.65
C ARG A 79 -2.99 -8.44 6.62
N ALA A 80 -3.21 -7.54 7.58
CA ALA A 80 -4.41 -6.71 7.64
C ALA A 80 -4.64 -5.91 6.34
N ARG A 81 -3.57 -5.29 5.81
CA ARG A 81 -3.63 -4.54 4.56
C ARG A 81 -3.91 -5.43 3.36
N LEU A 82 -3.20 -6.56 3.24
CA LEU A 82 -3.38 -7.49 2.13
C LEU A 82 -4.80 -8.08 2.14
N ASN A 83 -5.29 -8.52 3.30
CA ASN A 83 -6.64 -9.06 3.43
C ASN A 83 -7.70 -8.00 3.12
N CYS A 84 -7.55 -6.79 3.63
CA CYS A 84 -8.48 -5.68 3.35
C CYS A 84 -8.51 -5.34 1.86
N ILE A 85 -7.36 -5.25 1.19
CA ILE A 85 -7.28 -4.96 -0.25
C ILE A 85 -7.87 -6.12 -1.07
N ALA A 86 -7.49 -7.36 -0.75
CA ALA A 86 -8.00 -8.54 -1.45
C ALA A 86 -9.54 -8.65 -1.34
N HIS A 87 -10.08 -8.45 -0.14
CA HIS A 87 -11.52 -8.44 0.08
C HIS A 87 -12.22 -7.29 -0.65
N LEU A 88 -11.66 -6.08 -0.59
CA LEU A 88 -12.19 -4.93 -1.34
C LEU A 88 -12.24 -5.21 -2.85
N LEU A 89 -11.18 -5.79 -3.41
CA LEU A 89 -11.11 -6.15 -4.82
C LEU A 89 -12.10 -7.26 -5.19
N SER A 90 -12.39 -8.20 -4.28
CA SER A 90 -13.41 -9.23 -4.54
C SER A 90 -14.84 -8.68 -4.57
N LEU A 91 -15.11 -7.56 -3.91
CA LEU A 91 -16.44 -6.93 -3.87
C LEU A 91 -16.71 -6.04 -5.09
N ILE A 92 -15.65 -5.55 -5.74
CA ILE A 92 -15.77 -4.63 -6.87
C ILE A 92 -15.54 -5.43 -8.17
N PRO A 93 -16.46 -5.39 -9.14
CA PRO A 93 -16.24 -5.98 -10.44
C PRO A 93 -15.20 -5.12 -11.20
N TYR A 94 -13.92 -5.46 -11.04
CA TYR A 94 -12.83 -4.83 -11.76
C TYR A 94 -12.41 -5.70 -12.95
N LYS A 95 -11.94 -5.04 -14.02
CA LYS A 95 -11.27 -5.71 -15.13
C LYS A 95 -9.77 -5.51 -14.98
N ASP A 96 -9.00 -6.55 -15.24
CA ASP A 96 -7.57 -6.41 -15.34
C ASP A 96 -7.24 -5.56 -16.58
N LEU A 97 -6.67 -4.38 -16.34
CA LEU A 97 -6.24 -3.44 -17.38
C LEU A 97 -4.74 -3.55 -17.63
N THR A 98 -4.06 -4.54 -17.04
CA THR A 98 -2.63 -4.75 -17.24
C THR A 98 -2.36 -4.88 -18.74
N PRO A 99 -1.61 -3.94 -19.36
CA PRO A 99 -1.27 -4.05 -20.75
C PRO A 99 -0.49 -5.35 -20.98
N PRO A 100 -0.72 -6.06 -22.10
CA PRO A 100 0.07 -7.23 -22.41
C PRO A 100 1.57 -6.85 -22.43
N PRO A 101 2.46 -7.75 -22.01
CA PRO A 101 3.89 -7.51 -22.06
C PRO A 101 4.28 -7.12 -23.49
N LEU A 102 4.95 -5.97 -23.61
CA LEU A 102 5.43 -5.49 -24.91
C LEU A 102 6.64 -6.35 -25.31
N GLU A 103 6.47 -7.16 -26.35
CA GLU A 103 7.59 -7.85 -26.97
C GLU A 103 8.35 -6.86 -27.87
N LEU A 104 9.66 -6.75 -27.65
CA LEU A 104 10.52 -5.98 -28.54
C LEU A 104 10.64 -6.75 -29.86
N PRO A 105 10.17 -6.18 -30.99
CA PRO A 105 10.34 -6.85 -32.28
C PRO A 105 11.84 -7.00 -32.58
N PRO A 106 12.24 -8.06 -33.31
CA PRO A 106 13.62 -8.22 -33.73
C PRO A 106 14.06 -6.98 -34.51
N ARG A 107 15.28 -6.52 -34.25
CA ARG A 107 15.86 -5.39 -34.99
C ARG A 107 15.93 -5.75 -36.48
N GLN A 108 15.58 -4.80 -37.33
CA GLN A 108 15.75 -4.94 -38.78
C GLN A 108 17.19 -5.38 -39.12
N GLU A 109 17.31 -6.30 -40.08
CA GLU A 109 18.62 -6.67 -40.62
C GLU A 109 19.31 -5.43 -41.19
N LYS A 110 20.62 -5.31 -40.97
CA LYS A 110 21.43 -4.24 -41.56
C LYS A 110 21.66 -4.52 -43.05
N LYS A 111 20.62 -4.35 -43.87
CA LYS A 111 20.74 -4.40 -45.34
C LYS A 111 21.48 -3.16 -45.81
N GLY A 112 22.81 -3.24 -45.94
CA GLY A 112 23.66 -2.20 -46.50
C GLY A 112 23.89 -0.96 -45.64
N TYR A 113 23.23 -0.84 -44.48
CA TYR A 113 23.42 0.30 -43.58
C TYR A 113 24.69 0.15 -42.72
N VAL A 114 25.71 0.92 -43.06
CA VAL A 114 26.89 1.15 -42.21
C VAL A 114 26.65 2.40 -41.40
N ARG A 115 26.63 2.26 -40.07
CA ARG A 115 26.51 3.42 -39.17
C ARG A 115 27.74 4.33 -39.38
N PRO A 116 27.57 5.65 -39.56
CA PRO A 116 28.70 6.57 -39.63
C PRO A 116 29.57 6.46 -38.37
N PRO A 117 30.91 6.58 -38.51
CA PRO A 117 31.82 6.61 -37.37
C PRO A 117 31.38 7.64 -36.32
N LYS A 118 31.47 7.30 -35.03
CA LYS A 118 31.01 8.14 -33.92
C LYS A 118 31.78 9.46 -33.85
N GLU A 119 33.00 9.47 -34.37
CA GLU A 119 33.95 10.58 -34.39
C GLU A 119 33.45 11.76 -35.25
N LEU A 120 32.54 11.50 -36.19
CA LEU A 120 31.91 12.54 -37.02
C LEU A 120 30.72 13.20 -36.33
N GLN A 121 30.30 12.70 -35.16
CA GLN A 121 29.15 13.21 -34.42
C GLN A 121 29.60 14.17 -33.33
N ARG A 122 28.92 15.31 -33.20
CA ARG A 122 29.13 16.24 -32.08
C ARG A 122 28.45 15.67 -30.83
N LEU A 123 29.22 15.00 -29.98
CA LEU A 123 28.72 14.45 -28.72
C LEU A 123 28.68 15.53 -27.63
N VAL A 124 27.69 15.44 -26.75
CA VAL A 124 27.58 16.31 -25.57
C VAL A 124 28.66 15.91 -24.57
N PRO A 125 29.37 16.87 -23.92
CA PRO A 125 30.37 16.55 -22.92
C PRO A 125 29.79 15.73 -21.76
N GLU A 126 30.46 14.64 -21.41
CA GLU A 126 30.07 13.77 -20.30
C GLU A 126 30.60 14.36 -18.99
N PHE A 127 29.71 14.76 -18.08
CA PHE A 127 30.08 15.37 -16.80
C PHE A 127 30.14 14.37 -15.63
N LEU A 128 29.62 13.16 -15.83
CA LEU A 128 29.68 12.08 -14.84
C LEU A 128 30.76 11.10 -15.26
N THR A 129 31.92 11.16 -14.62
CA THR A 129 32.95 10.13 -14.77
C THR A 129 32.35 8.79 -14.32
N SER A 130 32.00 7.91 -15.25
CA SER A 130 31.67 6.53 -14.92
C SER A 130 32.95 5.90 -14.36
N ALA A 131 32.92 5.52 -13.07
CA ALA A 131 33.93 4.67 -12.48
C ALA A 131 34.05 3.41 -13.35
N LYS A 132 35.24 3.18 -13.91
CA LYS A 132 35.56 2.00 -14.72
C LYS A 132 35.15 0.74 -13.96
N ALA A 133 34.16 0.01 -14.46
CA ALA A 133 34.01 -1.40 -14.16
C ALA A 133 35.18 -2.14 -14.82
N SER A 134 36.20 -2.43 -14.02
CA SER A 134 37.27 -3.38 -14.36
C SER A 134 36.64 -4.74 -14.66
N GLY A 135 36.89 -5.28 -15.85
CA GLY A 135 36.50 -6.63 -16.22
C GLY A 135 37.30 -7.68 -15.45
N SER A 136 36.64 -8.79 -15.12
CA SER A 136 37.24 -10.12 -15.05
C SER A 136 36.11 -11.14 -14.88
N ASN A 137 35.95 -12.02 -15.85
CA ASN A 137 35.83 -13.46 -15.61
C ASN A 137 36.11 -14.19 -16.92
N ALA A 138 37.33 -14.72 -16.98
CA ALA A 138 37.61 -16.01 -17.59
C ALA A 138 37.11 -17.12 -16.65
#